data_AF-A0A814T0P9-F1
#
_entry.id   AF-A0A814T0P9-F1
#
_cell.length_a   1.000
_cell.length_b   1.000
_cell.length_c   1.000
_cell.angle_alpha   90.00
_cell.angle_beta   90.00
_cell.angle_gamma   90.00
#
_symmetry.space_group_name_H-M   'P 1'
#
loop_
_entity.id
_entity.type
_entity.pdbx_description
1 polymer ?
#
loop_
_entity_poly.entity_id
_entity_poly.type
_entity_poly.pdbx_seq_one_letter_code
_entity_poly.pdbx_strand_id
1 'polypeptide(L)'
;MADNIGYSKVIVHRQTSNAYRIQGGSGKSYVSVMFCASATGFLLPPFVIYKAKRLFTDWCIGGPPNTVFETSKNGWMETTLFRKWFEHLFLEQAKHLPRPLLLIIDGHGSHFDVETLKLAVEHQV
;
A
#
# COMPACT_ATOMS: atom_id res chain seq x y z
N MET A 1 12.40 -4.08 -0.99
CA MET A 1 13.62 -3.29 -1.27
C MET A 1 14.28 -2.99 0.05
N ALA A 2 15.36 -3.69 0.37
CA ALA A 2 16.07 -3.50 1.61
C ALA A 2 16.79 -2.14 1.58
N ASP A 3 16.56 -1.31 2.59
CA ASP A 3 17.51 -0.26 2.93
C ASP A 3 18.82 -0.97 3.28
N ASN A 4 19.74 -1.02 2.32
CA ASN A 4 21.08 -1.51 2.59
C ASN A 4 21.77 -0.43 3.43
N ILE A 5 21.67 -0.55 4.75
CA ILE A 5 22.37 0.27 5.76
C ILE A 5 23.85 -0.20 5.81
N GLY A 6 24.46 -0.37 4.64
CA GLY A 6 25.84 -0.76 4.48
C GLY A 6 26.78 0.43 4.66
N TYR A 7 27.99 0.14 5.15
CA TYR A 7 29.11 1.08 5.13
C TYR A 7 29.31 1.64 3.72
N SER A 8 29.33 2.97 3.60
CA SER A 8 29.64 3.64 2.34
C SER A 8 31.12 4.01 2.33
N LYS A 9 31.89 3.56 1.34
CA LYS A 9 33.24 4.10 1.09
C LYS A 9 33.09 5.53 0.59
N VAL A 10 33.78 6.47 1.22
CA VAL A 10 33.77 7.90 0.84
C VAL A 10 35.18 8.34 0.52
N ILE A 11 35.33 9.19 -0.50
CA ILE A 11 36.58 9.86 -0.82
C ILE A 11 36.52 11.25 -0.19
N VAL A 12 37.45 11.53 0.72
CA VAL A 12 37.58 12.83 1.38
C VAL A 12 38.99 13.36 1.23
N HIS A 13 39.16 14.68 1.39
CA HIS A 13 40.49 15.29 1.37
C HIS A 13 41.35 14.75 2.53
N ARG A 14 42.66 14.60 2.31
CA ARG A 14 43.59 13.97 3.27
C ARG A 14 43.60 14.63 4.66
N GLN A 15 43.27 15.92 4.74
CA GLN A 15 43.22 16.69 5.98
C GLN A 15 41.83 16.70 6.65
N THR A 16 40.84 16.02 6.07
CA THR A 16 39.51 15.91 6.67
C THR A 16 39.55 14.90 7.81
N SER A 17 39.37 15.38 9.06
CA SER A 17 39.40 14.53 10.25
C SER A 17 38.14 13.68 10.42
N ASN A 18 36.98 14.16 9.95
CA ASN A 18 35.71 13.45 10.06
C ASN A 18 34.92 13.53 8.75
N ALA A 19 34.41 12.39 8.29
CA ALA A 19 33.48 12.29 7.17
C ALA A 19 32.08 11.95 7.70
N TYR A 20 31.09 12.80 7.44
CA TYR A 20 29.73 12.60 7.93
C TYR A 20 28.81 12.22 6.78
N ARG A 21 28.00 11.17 6.97
CA ARG A 21 26.87 10.87 6.11
C ARG A 21 25.62 11.48 6.76
N ILE A 22 25.21 12.65 6.28
CA ILE A 22 23.97 13.29 6.72
C ILE A 22 22.82 12.64 5.96
N GLN A 23 21.95 11.93 6.67
CA GLN A 23 20.73 11.36 6.08
C GLN A 23 19.54 12.23 6.49
N GLY A 24 18.96 12.94 5.52
CA GLY A 24 17.71 13.68 5.76
C GLY A 24 16.52 12.72 5.87
N GLY A 25 15.71 12.86 6.92
CA GLY A 25 14.55 12.01 7.20
C GLY A 25 14.86 10.80 8.10
N SER A 26 13.86 9.95 8.38
CA SER A 26 14.01 8.84 9.34
C SER A 26 14.92 7.69 8.88
N GLY A 27 15.36 7.70 7.61
CA GLY A 27 16.14 6.61 7.02
C GLY A 27 15.36 5.29 6.84
N LYS A 28 14.05 5.28 7.09
CA LYS A 28 13.20 4.09 7.00
C LYS A 28 12.50 4.03 5.64
N SER A 29 12.71 2.96 4.88
CA SER A 29 11.78 2.52 3.85
C SER A 29 10.59 1.81 4.49
N TYR A 30 9.45 1.93 3.83
CA TYR A 30 8.24 1.21 4.19
C TYR A 30 7.49 0.84 2.91
N VAL A 31 6.65 -0.17 3.05
CA VAL A 31 5.67 -0.59 2.07
C VAL A 31 4.35 -0.62 2.81
N SER A 32 3.35 0.10 2.31
CA SER A 32 2.01 0.04 2.88
C SER A 32 1.30 -1.19 2.35
N VAL A 33 0.66 -1.94 3.24
CA VAL A 33 -0.13 -3.12 2.88
C VAL A 33 -1.49 -2.98 3.54
N MET A 34 -2.55 -3.06 2.74
CA MET A 34 -3.92 -3.08 3.25
C MET A 34 -4.44 -4.50 3.24
N PHE A 35 -5.03 -4.89 4.37
CA PHE A 35 -5.72 -6.16 4.57
C PHE A 35 -7.20 -5.89 4.82
N CYS A 36 -8.04 -6.85 4.46
CA CYS A 36 -9.45 -6.83 4.79
C CYS A 36 -9.89 -8.26 5.09
N ALA A 37 -10.50 -8.46 6.25
CA ALA A 37 -10.89 -9.77 6.76
C ALA A 37 -12.36 -9.76 7.20
N SER A 38 -12.99 -10.93 7.16
CA SER A 38 -14.34 -11.15 7.69
C SER A 38 -14.30 -11.79 9.08
N ALA A 39 -15.43 -11.74 9.78
CA ALA A 39 -15.61 -12.44 11.06
C ALA A 39 -15.50 -13.98 10.94
N THR A 40 -15.68 -14.54 9.74
CA THR A 40 -15.48 -15.97 9.47
C THR A 40 -14.01 -16.35 9.29
N GLY A 41 -13.10 -15.38 9.36
CA GLY A 41 -11.66 -15.59 9.14
C GLY A 41 -11.24 -15.60 7.67
N PHE A 42 -12.15 -15.26 6.74
CA PHE A 42 -11.78 -15.08 5.34
C PHE A 42 -10.95 -13.80 5.18
N LEU A 43 -9.85 -13.87 4.45
CA LEU A 43 -8.93 -12.77 4.21
C LEU A 43 -8.91 -12.45 2.71
N LEU A 44 -9.18 -11.20 2.35
CA LEU A 44 -8.98 -10.73 0.97
C LEU A 44 -7.50 -10.73 0.60
N PRO A 45 -7.18 -10.92 -0.69
CA PRO A 45 -5.81 -10.74 -1.16
C PRO A 45 -5.26 -9.38 -0.72
N PRO A 46 -3.98 -9.30 -0.31
CA PRO A 46 -3.39 -8.04 0.13
C PRO A 46 -3.36 -7.01 -1.01
N PHE A 47 -3.48 -5.74 -0.63
CA PHE A 47 -3.25 -4.61 -1.55
C PHE A 47 -1.98 -3.88 -1.11
N VAL A 48 -0.92 -4.00 -1.91
CA VAL A 48 0.43 -3.56 -1.59
C VAL A 48 0.74 -2.26 -2.34
N ILE A 49 1.26 -1.27 -1.62
CA ILE A 49 1.62 0.05 -2.17
C ILE A 49 3.10 0.30 -1.93
N TYR A 50 3.87 0.36 -3.01
CA TYR A 50 5.26 0.79 -2.97
C TYR A 50 5.39 2.30 -3.12
N LYS A 51 6.35 2.88 -2.39
CA LYS A 51 6.78 4.25 -2.62
C LYS A 51 7.63 4.34 -3.89
N ALA A 52 6.98 4.55 -5.04
CA ALA A 52 7.64 4.59 -6.35
C ALA A 52 6.82 5.37 -7.38
N LYS A 53 7.47 5.73 -8.50
CA LYS A 53 6.79 6.32 -9.66
C LYS A 53 6.29 5.27 -10.66
N ARG A 54 6.86 4.06 -10.61
CA ARG A 54 6.57 2.95 -11.54
C ARG A 54 6.65 1.66 -10.77
N LEU A 55 5.75 0.74 -11.10
CA LEU A 55 5.78 -0.63 -10.62
C LEU A 55 6.69 -1.45 -11.55
N PHE A 56 7.59 -2.24 -10.99
CA PHE A 56 8.41 -3.18 -11.74
C PHE A 56 7.89 -4.59 -11.51
N THR A 57 7.79 -5.39 -12.58
CA THR A 57 7.24 -6.75 -12.54
C THR A 57 7.92 -7.64 -11.51
N ASP A 58 9.24 -7.48 -11.35
CA ASP A 58 10.05 -8.27 -10.42
C ASP A 58 9.65 -8.04 -8.95
N TRP A 59 9.04 -6.90 -8.63
CA TRP A 59 8.57 -6.59 -7.28
C TRP A 59 7.32 -7.37 -6.90
N CYS A 60 6.58 -7.88 -7.90
CA CYS A 60 5.33 -8.61 -7.72
C CYS A 60 5.53 -10.13 -7.63
N ILE A 61 6.76 -10.61 -7.80
CA ILE A 61 7.09 -12.05 -7.81
C ILE A 61 7.15 -12.58 -6.38
N GLY A 62 6.54 -13.75 -6.15
CA GLY A 62 6.62 -14.47 -4.87
C GLY A 62 5.72 -13.92 -3.76
N GLY A 63 4.82 -12.97 -4.08
CA GLY A 63 3.79 -12.52 -3.15
C GLY A 63 2.67 -13.55 -2.94
N PRO A 64 1.80 -13.34 -1.93
CA PRO A 64 0.60 -14.17 -1.77
C PRO A 64 -0.27 -14.20 -3.04
N PRO A 65 -0.98 -15.31 -3.29
CA PRO A 65 -1.85 -15.42 -4.46
C PRO A 65 -2.83 -14.24 -4.57
N ASN A 66 -3.04 -13.76 -5.79
CA ASN A 66 -3.97 -12.68 -6.13
C ASN A 66 -3.67 -11.31 -5.49
N THR A 67 -2.48 -11.12 -4.88
CA THR A 67 -2.06 -9.82 -4.36
C THR A 67 -2.08 -8.76 -5.46
N VAL A 68 -2.66 -7.60 -5.15
CA VAL A 68 -2.62 -6.44 -6.04
C VAL A 68 -1.48 -5.54 -5.61
N PHE A 69 -0.63 -5.15 -6.56
CA PHE A 69 0.53 -4.31 -6.32
C PHE A 69 0.36 -2.98 -7.04
N GLU A 70 0.53 -1.89 -6.31
CA GLU A 70 0.41 -0.52 -6.81
C GLU A 70 1.57 0.33 -6.30
N THR A 71 1.64 1.56 -6.79
CA THR A 71 2.63 2.54 -6.35
C THR A 71 1.99 3.89 -6.06
N SER A 72 2.49 4.59 -5.05
CA SER A 72 2.20 6.00 -4.84
C SER A 72 3.50 6.78 -4.62
N LYS A 73 3.46 8.09 -4.88
CA LYS A 73 4.64 8.97 -4.76
C LYS A 73 5.18 8.98 -3.33
N ASN A 74 4.29 8.90 -2.34
CA ASN A 74 4.63 8.94 -0.93
C ASN A 74 4.58 7.54 -0.28
N GLY A 75 4.15 6.49 -0.97
CA GLY A 75 4.03 5.13 -0.45
C GLY A 75 2.82 4.89 0.45
N TRP A 76 1.96 5.89 0.65
CA TRP A 76 0.74 5.80 1.45
C TRP A 76 -0.48 5.51 0.59
N MET A 77 -1.58 5.17 1.25
CA MET A 77 -2.91 5.08 0.63
C MET A 77 -3.35 6.46 0.13
N GLU A 78 -3.83 6.51 -1.11
CA GLU A 78 -4.43 7.68 -1.74
C GLU A 78 -5.85 7.33 -2.17
N THR A 79 -6.74 8.32 -2.30
CA THR A 79 -8.16 8.10 -2.63
C THR A 79 -8.38 7.23 -3.87
N THR A 80 -7.60 7.46 -4.92
CA THR A 80 -7.68 6.68 -6.16
C THR A 80 -7.25 5.23 -5.97
N LEU A 81 -6.25 4.97 -5.10
CA LEU A 81 -5.80 3.63 -4.76
C LEU A 81 -6.82 2.89 -3.90
N PHE A 82 -7.45 3.59 -2.95
CA PHE A 82 -8.52 3.01 -2.14
C PHE A 82 -9.71 2.62 -3.01
N ARG A 83 -10.15 3.50 -3.91
CA ARG A 83 -11.22 3.19 -4.87
C ARG A 83 -10.86 1.98 -5.74
N LYS A 84 -9.63 1.92 -6.25
CA LYS A 84 -9.13 0.78 -7.02
C LYS A 84 -9.20 -0.53 -6.24
N TRP A 85 -8.82 -0.51 -4.96
CA TRP A 85 -9.00 -1.65 -4.07
C TRP A 85 -10.47 -2.01 -3.87
N PHE A 86 -11.31 -1.00 -3.63
CA PHE A 86 -12.74 -1.19 -3.37
C PHE A 86 -13.41 -1.87 -4.57
N GLU A 87 -13.16 -1.39 -5.78
CA GLU A 87 -13.71 -1.93 -7.02
C GLU A 87 -13.18 -3.34 -7.34
N HIS A 88 -11.86 -3.54 -7.33
CA HIS A 88 -11.26 -4.76 -7.89
C HIS A 88 -11.04 -5.89 -6.90
N LEU A 89 -11.03 -5.60 -5.60
CA LEU A 89 -10.85 -6.63 -4.56
C LEU A 89 -12.10 -6.77 -3.70
N PHE A 90 -12.56 -5.68 -3.09
CA PHE A 90 -13.67 -5.77 -2.15
C PHE A 90 -14.99 -6.11 -2.87
N LEU A 91 -15.37 -5.37 -3.92
CA LEU A 91 -16.62 -5.59 -4.61
C LEU A 91 -16.66 -6.93 -5.35
N GLU A 92 -15.55 -7.37 -5.94
CA GLU A 92 -15.47 -8.70 -6.56
C GLU A 92 -15.79 -9.81 -5.57
N GLN A 93 -15.30 -9.72 -4.33
CA GLN A 93 -15.68 -10.66 -3.28
C GLN A 93 -17.12 -10.43 -2.77
N ALA A 94 -17.52 -9.17 -2.61
CA ALA A 94 -18.82 -8.79 -2.05
C ALA A 94 -20.01 -9.28 -2.89
N LYS A 95 -19.83 -9.48 -4.20
CA LYS A 95 -20.82 -10.09 -5.12
C LYS A 95 -21.25 -11.49 -4.69
N HIS A 96 -20.39 -12.20 -3.97
CA HIS A 96 -20.62 -13.58 -3.53
C HIS A 96 -21.08 -13.69 -2.07
N LEU A 97 -21.21 -12.56 -1.36
CA LEU A 97 -21.60 -12.53 0.05
C LEU A 97 -23.11 -12.24 0.21
N PRO A 98 -23.79 -12.88 1.18
CA PRO A 98 -25.18 -12.58 1.47
C PRO A 98 -25.35 -11.15 1.99
N ARG A 99 -26.57 -10.61 1.88
CA ARG A 99 -26.94 -9.31 2.43
C ARG A 99 -27.71 -9.47 3.75
N PRO A 100 -27.58 -8.53 4.70
CA PRO A 100 -26.79 -7.29 4.64
C PRO A 100 -25.27 -7.53 4.74
N LEU A 101 -24.50 -6.70 4.04
CA LEU A 101 -23.04 -6.68 4.11
C LEU A 101 -22.59 -5.40 4.83
N LEU A 102 -21.51 -5.47 5.60
CA LEU A 102 -20.94 -4.33 6.32
C LEU A 102 -19.44 -4.29 6.08
N LEU A 103 -18.96 -3.16 5.54
CA LEU A 103 -17.53 -2.84 5.49
C LEU A 103 -17.18 -1.83 6.58
N ILE A 104 -16.24 -2.18 7.45
CA ILE A 104 -15.73 -1.30 8.51
C ILE A 104 -14.33 -0.82 8.12
N ILE A 105 -14.14 0.50 8.08
CA ILE A 105 -12.89 1.18 7.75
C ILE A 105 -12.63 2.29 8.77
N ASP A 106 -11.37 2.73 8.90
CA ASP A 106 -11.07 3.89 9.72
C ASP A 106 -11.51 5.19 9.04
N GLY A 107 -11.50 6.29 9.80
CA GLY A 107 -11.90 7.63 9.33
C GLY A 107 -10.86 8.37 8.50
N HIS A 108 -9.87 7.69 7.90
CA HIS A 108 -8.86 8.37 7.09
C HIS A 108 -9.48 8.94 5.80
N GLY A 109 -9.14 10.19 5.46
CA GLY A 109 -9.76 10.91 4.35
C GLY A 109 -9.58 10.25 2.97
N SER A 110 -8.58 9.39 2.79
CA SER A 110 -8.42 8.62 1.53
C SER A 110 -9.53 7.61 1.31
N HIS A 111 -10.26 7.21 2.34
CA HIS A 111 -11.35 6.25 2.24
C HIS A 111 -12.67 6.89 1.80
N PHE A 112 -12.72 8.22 1.77
CA PHE A 112 -13.94 8.98 1.55
C PHE A 112 -13.89 9.73 0.23
N ASP A 113 -14.59 9.21 -0.77
CA ASP A 113 -14.85 9.91 -2.01
C ASP A 113 -16.20 9.54 -2.61
N VAL A 114 -16.74 10.46 -3.41
CA VAL A 114 -18.10 10.37 -3.96
C VAL A 114 -18.31 9.12 -4.81
N GLU A 115 -17.32 8.69 -5.58
CA GLU A 115 -17.50 7.54 -6.47
C GLU A 115 -17.46 6.23 -5.70
N THR A 116 -16.55 6.11 -4.72
CA THR A 116 -16.55 4.94 -3.82
C THR A 116 -17.87 4.82 -3.04
N LEU A 117 -18.42 5.94 -2.57
CA LEU A 117 -19.73 5.94 -1.89
C LEU A 117 -20.89 5.55 -2.83
N LYS A 118 -20.90 6.05 -4.06
CA LYS A 118 -21.90 5.64 -5.07
C LYS A 118 -21.84 4.14 -5.33
N LEU A 119 -20.64 3.60 -5.52
CA LEU A 119 -20.42 2.17 -5.73
C LEU A 119 -20.87 1.34 -4.53
N ALA A 120 -20.61 1.80 -3.30
CA ALA A 120 -21.07 1.15 -2.08
C ALA A 120 -22.59 1.08 -2.02
N VAL A 121 -23.28 2.19 -2.28
CA VAL A 121 -24.75 2.26 -2.32
C VAL A 121 -25.32 1.35 -3.41
N GLU A 122 -24.76 1.39 -4.62
CA GLU A 122 -25.17 0.54 -5.75
C GLU A 122 -25.07 -0.95 -5.41
N HIS A 123 -24.00 -1.36 -4.70
CA HIS A 123 -23.74 -2.75 -4.35
C HIS A 123 -24.32 -3.17 -2.99
N GLN A 124 -25.08 -2.30 -2.32
CA GLN A 124 -25.69 -2.55 -1.00
C GLN A 124 -24.65 -2.95 0.06
N VAL A 125 -23.57 -2.16 0.14
CA VAL A 125 -22.47 -2.26 1.12
C VAL A 125 -22.61 -1.19 2.18
#